data_AF-A0A7X3XH00-F1
#
_entry.id   AF-A0A7X3XH00-F1
#
_cell.length_a   1.000
_cell.length_b   1.000
_cell.length_c   1.000
_cell.angle_alpha   90.00
_cell.angle_beta   90.00
_cell.angle_gamma   90.00
#
_symmetry.space_group_name_H-M   'P 1'
#
loop_
_entity.id
_entity.type
_entity.pdbx_description
1 polymer ?
#
loop_
_entity_poly.entity_id
_entity_poly.type
_entity_poly.pdbx_seq_one_letter_code
_entity_poly.pdbx_strand_id
1 'polypeptide(L)' 'MAGSNTHNRQVLRDSTQARRQTLMDSLQVRSQLARRNGDIPAQQALYREAVALGLPLDCLDQ' A
#
# COMPACT_ATOMS: atom_id res chain seq x y z
N MET A 1 33.46 6.01 16.05
CA MET A 1 32.26 5.14 16.19
C MET A 1 31.06 5.85 15.56
N ALA A 2 30.77 5.62 14.27
CA ALA A 2 29.68 6.32 13.55
C ALA A 2 28.85 5.40 12.61
N GLY A 3 29.11 4.09 12.59
CA GLY A 3 28.48 3.15 11.64
C GLY A 3 27.11 2.61 12.07
N SER A 4 26.80 2.59 13.38
CA SER A 4 25.60 1.92 13.90
C SER A 4 24.29 2.68 13.65
N ASN A 5 24.33 4.00 13.47
CA ASN A 5 23.14 4.83 13.25
C ASN A 5 22.60 4.77 11.82
N THR A 6 23.46 4.51 10.83
CA THR A 6 23.06 4.42 9.42
C THR A 6 22.38 3.10 9.13
N HIS A 7 22.91 1.99 9.65
CA HIS A 7 22.31 0.66 9.50
C HIS A 7 20.90 0.57 10.08
N ASN A 8 20.69 1.08 11.31
CA ASN A 8 19.36 1.09 11.93
C ASN A 8 18.35 1.91 11.12
N ARG A 9 18.76 3.05 10.54
CA ARG A 9 17.88 3.84 9.66
C ARG A 9 17.54 3.12 8.37
N GLN A 10 18.47 2.33 7.84
CA GLN A 10 18.25 1.52 6.63
C GLN A 10 17.22 0.43 6.90
N VAL A 11 17.39 -0.34 7.97
CA VAL A 11 16.45 -1.40 8.39
C VAL A 11 15.06 -0.83 8.67
N LEU A 12 14.96 0.35 9.31
CA LEU A 12 13.67 1.03 9.48
C LEU A 12 13.03 1.41 8.14
N ARG A 13 13.81 1.93 7.18
CA ARG A 13 13.27 2.27 5.85
C ARG A 13 12.80 1.03 5.11
N ASP A 14 13.58 -0.05 5.13
CA ASP A 14 13.25 -1.31 4.45
C ASP A 14 11.99 -1.95 5.05
N SER A 15 11.86 -1.95 6.38
CA SER A 15 10.65 -2.44 7.05
C SER A 15 9.42 -1.56 6.81
N THR A 16 9.60 -0.24 6.74
CA THR A 16 8.50 0.68 6.38
C THR A 16 8.08 0.51 4.93
N GLN A 17 9.02 0.22 4.03
CA GLN A 17 8.77 -0.02 2.62
C GLN A 17 8.11 -1.37 2.38
N ALA A 18 8.58 -2.43 3.04
CA ALA A 18 7.95 -3.75 3.01
C ALA A 18 6.51 -3.69 3.53
N ARG A 19 6.27 -2.98 4.63
CA ARG A 19 4.91 -2.77 5.15
C ARG A 19 4.03 -2.02 4.16
N ARG A 20 4.56 -1.01 3.48
CA ARG A 20 3.83 -0.28 2.42
C ARG A 20 3.47 -1.20 1.26
N GLN A 21 4.41 -2.03 0.81
CA GLN A 21 4.18 -2.97 -0.28
C GLN A 21 3.09 -3.98 0.06
N THR A 22 3.11 -4.57 1.26
CA THR A 22 2.06 -5.50 1.70
C THR A 22 0.68 -4.84 1.78
N LEU A 23 0.60 -3.58 2.21
CA LEU A 23 -0.67 -2.83 2.21
C LEU A 23 -1.18 -2.59 0.79
N MET A 24 -0.29 -2.26 -0.15
CA MET A 24 -0.65 -2.08 -1.56
C MET A 24 -1.19 -3.38 -2.18
N ASP A 25 -0.50 -4.50 -1.98
CA ASP A 25 -0.93 -5.80 -2.51
C ASP A 25 -2.31 -6.18 -1.95
N SER A 26 -2.55 -5.93 -0.66
CA SER A 26 -3.83 -6.19 -0.02
C SER A 26 -4.96 -5.33 -0.59
N LEU A 27 -4.71 -4.02 -0.77
CA LEU A 27 -5.68 -3.10 -1.37
C LEU A 27 -5.97 -3.45 -2.83
N GLN A 28 -4.96 -3.84 -3.60
CA GLN A 28 -5.10 -4.27 -4.99
C GLN A 28 -6.00 -5.49 -5.11
N VAL A 29 -5.76 -6.54 -4.31
CA VAL A 29 -6.61 -7.74 -4.31
C VAL A 29 -8.05 -7.41 -3.95
N ARG A 30 -8.26 -6.56 -2.92
CA ARG A 30 -9.61 -6.13 -2.52
C ARG A 30 -10.30 -5.30 -3.62
N SER A 31 -9.57 -4.43 -4.31
CA SER A 31 -10.10 -3.61 -5.41
C SER A 31 -10.50 -4.48 -6.60
N GLN A 32 -9.65 -5.44 -6.98
CA GLN A 32 -9.97 -6.40 -8.04
C GLN A 32 -11.19 -7.25 -7.69
N LEU A 33 -11.30 -7.70 -6.43
CA LEU A 33 -12.47 -8.45 -5.96
C LEU A 33 -13.74 -7.59 -6.01
N ALA A 34 -13.68 -6.35 -5.54
CA ALA A 34 -14.81 -5.41 -5.61
C ALA A 34 -15.24 -5.17 -7.06
N ARG A 35 -14.28 -4.98 -7.99
CA ARG A 35 -14.55 -4.87 -9.43
C ARG A 35 -15.23 -6.13 -9.99
N ARG A 36 -14.71 -7.31 -9.67
CA ARG A 36 -15.27 -8.60 -10.11
C ARG A 36 -16.71 -8.81 -9.60
N ASN A 37 -16.99 -8.35 -8.39
CA ASN A 37 -18.31 -8.43 -7.78
C ASN A 37 -19.27 -7.32 -8.26
N GLY A 38 -18.78 -6.35 -9.05
CA GLY A 38 -19.57 -5.17 -9.46
C GLY A 38 -19.83 -4.19 -8.31
N ASP A 39 -19.07 -4.30 -7.22
CA ASP A 39 -19.26 -3.54 -5.99
C ASP A 39 -18.52 -2.19 -6.06
N ILE A 40 -19.07 -1.31 -6.90
CA ILE A 40 -18.59 0.06 -7.13
C ILE A 40 -18.37 0.86 -5.84
N PRO A 41 -19.27 0.85 -4.83
CA PRO A 41 -19.05 1.61 -3.60
C PRO A 41 -17.86 1.06 -2.80
N ALA A 42 -17.67 -0.26 -2.77
CA ALA A 42 -16.51 -0.87 -2.12
C ALA A 42 -15.20 -0.47 -2.83
N GLN A 43 -15.20 -0.43 -4.17
CA GLN A 43 -14.05 0.04 -4.94
C GLN A 43 -13.70 1.51 -4.64
N GLN A 44 -14.70 2.39 -4.56
CA GLN A 44 -14.47 3.80 -4.20
C GLN A 44 -13.94 3.97 -2.78
N ALA A 45 -14.41 3.15 -1.82
CA ALA A 45 -13.92 3.19 -0.45
C ALA A 45 -12.43 2.78 -0.38
N LEU A 46 -12.05 1.71 -1.07
CA LEU A 46 -10.66 1.26 -1.17
C LEU A 46 -9.75 2.30 -1.82
N TYR A 47 -10.25 2.99 -2.85
CA TYR A 47 -9.52 4.06 -3.50
C TYR A 47 -9.27 5.23 -2.53
N ARG A 48 -10.29 5.62 -1.74
CA ARG A 48 -10.15 6.66 -0.71
C ARG A 48 -9.17 6.24 0.40
N GLU A 49 -9.20 4.98 0.82
CA GLU A 49 -8.23 4.43 1.78
C GLU A 49 -6.79 4.52 1.24
N ALA A 50 -6.58 4.17 -0.03
CA ALA A 50 -5.27 4.26 -0.67
C ALA A 50 -4.76 5.71 -0.78
N VAL A 51 -5.64 6.65 -1.16
CA VAL A 51 -5.33 8.09 -1.17
C VAL A 51 -4.94 8.58 0.24
N ALA A 52 -5.72 8.21 1.26
CA ALA A 52 -5.47 8.62 2.64
C ALA A 52 -4.13 8.08 3.17
N LEU A 53 -3.72 6.90 2.71
CA LEU A 53 -2.42 6.29 3.02
C LEU A 53 -1.26 6.83 2.18
N GLY A 54 -1.53 7.70 1.20
CA GLY A 54 -0.53 8.23 0.27
C GLY A 54 0.10 7.15 -0.61
N LEU A 55 -0.66 6.09 -0.91
CA LEU A 55 -0.22 5.00 -1.77
C LEU A 55 -0.48 5.34 -3.25
N PRO A 56 0.37 4.89 -4.18
CA PRO A 56 0.15 5.10 -5.60
C PRO A 56 -1.11 4.36 -6.04
N LEU A 57 -1.99 5.10 -6.73
CA LEU A 57 -3.33 4.66 -7.11
C LEU A 57 -3.32 3.83 -8.40
N ASP A 58 -2.22 3.87 -9.15
CA ASP A 58 -2.01 3.09 -10.37
C ASP A 58 -2.17 1.59 -10.14
N CYS A 59 -1.96 1.12 -8.91
CA CYS A 59 -2.12 -0.29 -8.54
C CYS A 59 -3.58 -0.74 -8.43
N LEU A 60 -4.54 0.21 -8.38
CA LEU A 60 -5.97 -0.08 -8.17
C LEU A 60 -6.81 0.06 -9.44
N ASP A 61 -6.25 0.62 -10.52
CA ASP A 61 -6.97 0.96 -11.75
C ASP A 61 -6.80 -0.08 -12.89
N GLN A 62 -5.78 -0.95 -12.80
CA GLN A 62 -5.48 -1.99 -13.79
C GLN A 62 -6.52 -3.12 -13.86
#